data_AF-A0AAW9KDS4-F1
#
_entry.id   AF-A0AAW9KDS4-F1
#
_cell.length_a   1.000
_cell.length_b   1.000
_cell.length_c   1.000
_cell.angle_alpha   90.00
_cell.angle_beta   90.00
_cell.angle_gamma   90.00
#
_symmetry.space_group_name_H-M   'P 1'
#
loop_
_entity.id
_entity.type
_entity.pdbx_description
1 polymer ?
#
loop_
_entity_poly.entity_id
_entity_poly.type
_entity_poly.pdbx_seq_one_letter_code
_entity_poly.pdbx_strand_id
1 'polypeptide(L)'
;TRVEESVKLLLDSDLSISDISDEVGFSHVRYLNKNFKNYYDCTPLQFRKKNKLTDAELEEIKSIEMLKLEDALEYLSYELEDYERFNYENKLWKIHIDMDTTLKDFDKSYSEVINLDDAFDLLLEDNKDILEEIQEELHFSYARLENMFNSDMGVFPKADFYNWNKAKSVIEFLDYIGLK
;
A
#
# COMPACT_ATOMS: atom_id res chain seq x y z
N THR A 1 -5.94 -16.75 22.51
CA THR A 1 -6.10 -17.91 23.41
C THR A 1 -6.78 -19.07 22.69
N ARG A 2 -6.66 -20.33 23.14
CA ARG A 2 -7.31 -21.51 22.49
C ARG A 2 -8.83 -21.34 22.27
N VAL A 3 -9.48 -20.55 23.13
CA VAL A 3 -10.90 -20.20 23.01
C VAL A 3 -11.15 -19.27 21.82
N GLU A 4 -10.30 -18.26 21.59
CA GLU A 4 -10.39 -17.37 20.41
C GLU A 4 -10.13 -18.12 19.10
N GLU A 5 -9.20 -19.09 19.08
CA GLU A 5 -8.97 -19.93 17.89
C GLU A 5 -10.20 -20.76 17.55
N SER A 6 -10.91 -21.25 18.57
CA SER A 6 -12.16 -21.99 18.35
C SER A 6 -13.26 -21.12 17.71
N VAL A 7 -13.24 -19.79 17.91
CA VAL A 7 -14.20 -18.87 17.29
C VAL A 7 -14.09 -18.88 15.77
N LYS A 8 -12.87 -18.87 15.22
CA LYS A 8 -12.65 -18.93 13.76
C LYS A 8 -13.26 -20.20 13.18
N LEU A 9 -12.93 -21.35 13.77
CA LEU A 9 -13.47 -22.65 13.34
C LEU A 9 -14.98 -22.76 13.53
N LEU A 10 -15.56 -22.06 14.52
CA LEU A 10 -17.01 -22.05 14.73
C LEU A 10 -17.76 -21.32 13.61
N LEU A 11 -17.16 -20.27 13.02
CA LEU A 11 -17.77 -19.43 11.99
C LEU A 11 -17.44 -19.92 10.58
N ASP A 12 -16.19 -20.32 10.35
CA ASP A 12 -15.65 -20.59 9.01
C ASP A 12 -15.78 -22.06 8.59
N SER A 13 -16.25 -22.95 9.47
CA SER A 13 -16.34 -24.39 9.20
C SER A 13 -17.65 -25.03 9.67
N ASP A 14 -17.90 -26.25 9.19
CA ASP A 14 -19.00 -27.12 9.62
C ASP A 14 -18.55 -28.22 10.59
N LEU A 15 -17.32 -28.14 11.12
CA LEU A 15 -16.77 -29.12 12.06
C LEU A 15 -17.66 -29.27 13.31
N SER A 16 -17.72 -30.47 13.88
CA SER A 16 -18.45 -30.64 15.14
C SER A 16 -17.72 -29.93 16.28
N ILE A 17 -18.43 -29.64 17.38
CA ILE A 17 -17.79 -29.02 18.56
C ILE A 17 -16.73 -29.97 19.17
N SER A 18 -16.82 -31.27 18.90
CA SER A 18 -15.79 -32.24 19.28
C SER A 18 -14.52 -32.04 18.46
N ASP A 19 -14.65 -32.00 17.15
CA ASP A 19 -13.50 -31.85 16.26
C ASP A 19 -12.80 -30.50 16.50
N ILE A 20 -13.58 -29.42 16.72
CA ILE A 20 -13.02 -28.12 17.09
C ILE A 20 -12.29 -28.18 18.43
N SER A 21 -12.81 -28.92 19.42
CA SER A 21 -12.13 -29.11 20.70
C SER A 21 -10.77 -29.77 20.50
N ASP A 22 -10.69 -30.77 19.63
CA ASP A 22 -9.47 -31.50 19.35
C ASP A 22 -8.46 -30.64 18.57
N GLU A 23 -8.93 -29.91 17.54
CA GLU A 23 -8.11 -29.01 16.71
C GLU A 23 -7.46 -27.87 17.50
N VAL A 24 -8.20 -27.24 18.41
CA VAL A 24 -7.64 -26.15 19.24
C VAL A 24 -6.90 -26.66 20.48
N GLY A 25 -6.78 -27.99 20.65
CA GLY A 25 -5.97 -28.63 21.68
C GLY A 25 -6.59 -28.69 23.07
N PHE A 26 -7.92 -28.83 23.18
CA PHE A 26 -8.57 -29.21 24.44
C PHE A 26 -8.64 -30.73 24.57
N SER A 27 -8.29 -31.24 25.76
CA SER A 27 -8.33 -32.68 26.06
C SER A 27 -9.73 -33.29 26.07
N HIS A 28 -10.78 -32.45 26.15
CA HIS A 28 -12.17 -32.88 26.04
C HIS A 28 -13.07 -31.67 25.79
N VAL A 29 -14.13 -31.87 25.00
CA VAL A 29 -15.21 -30.90 24.72
C VAL A 29 -15.77 -30.19 25.97
N ARG A 30 -15.80 -30.86 27.13
CA ARG A 30 -16.27 -30.26 28.39
C ARG A 30 -15.40 -29.07 28.80
N TYR A 31 -14.10 -29.12 28.56
CA TYR A 31 -13.17 -28.04 28.86
C TYR A 31 -13.33 -26.87 27.89
N LEU A 32 -13.54 -27.13 26.60
CA LEU A 32 -13.89 -26.10 25.63
C LEU A 32 -15.17 -25.37 26.06
N ASN A 33 -16.25 -26.11 26.34
CA ASN A 33 -17.53 -25.53 26.78
C ASN A 33 -17.41 -24.67 28.04
N LYS A 34 -16.65 -25.13 29.04
CA LYS A 34 -16.44 -24.39 30.28
C LYS A 34 -15.67 -23.09 30.04
N ASN A 35 -14.54 -23.17 29.31
CA ASN A 35 -13.74 -21.99 29.03
C ASN A 35 -14.49 -21.02 28.11
N PHE A 36 -15.12 -21.50 27.05
CA PHE A 36 -15.89 -20.67 26.13
C PHE A 36 -17.02 -19.93 26.85
N LYS A 37 -17.74 -20.58 27.76
CA LYS A 37 -18.77 -19.93 28.59
C LYS A 37 -18.20 -18.88 29.53
N ASN A 38 -17.00 -19.09 30.08
CA ASN A 38 -16.34 -18.09 30.92
C ASN A 38 -15.88 -16.85 30.12
N TYR A 39 -15.53 -17.02 28.84
CA TYR A 39 -15.03 -15.94 27.98
C TYR A 39 -16.14 -15.18 27.24
N TYR A 40 -17.21 -15.88 26.81
CA TYR A 40 -18.26 -15.34 25.93
C TYR A 40 -19.67 -15.49 26.50
N ASP A 41 -19.83 -15.91 27.75
CA ASP A 41 -21.11 -16.11 28.47
C ASP A 41 -22.13 -17.04 27.77
N CYS A 42 -21.68 -17.83 26.78
CA CYS A 42 -22.51 -18.75 26.02
C CYS A 42 -21.73 -20.03 25.65
N THR A 43 -22.43 -21.05 25.15
CA THR A 43 -21.75 -22.26 24.64
C THR A 43 -21.25 -22.05 23.21
N PRO A 44 -20.18 -22.75 22.77
CA PRO A 44 -19.70 -22.72 21.39
C PRO A 44 -20.81 -22.95 20.36
N LEU A 45 -21.74 -23.86 20.64
CA LEU A 45 -22.88 -24.15 19.77
C LEU A 45 -23.87 -22.99 19.68
N GLN A 46 -24.15 -22.33 20.81
CA GLN A 46 -24.99 -21.12 20.82
C GLN A 46 -24.31 -19.98 20.06
N PHE A 47 -23.00 -19.83 20.24
CA PHE A 47 -22.20 -18.83 19.54
C PHE A 47 -22.23 -19.03 18.03
N ARG A 48 -22.01 -20.28 17.56
CA ARG A 48 -22.11 -20.62 16.14
C ARG A 48 -23.49 -20.29 15.58
N LYS A 49 -24.57 -20.70 16.24
CA LYS A 49 -25.94 -20.46 15.76
C LYS A 49 -26.30 -18.98 15.68
N LYS A 50 -25.73 -18.15 16.55
CA LYS A 50 -26.02 -16.71 16.59
C LYS A 50 -25.25 -15.93 15.52
N ASN A 51 -24.03 -16.36 15.19
CA ASN A 51 -23.08 -15.55 14.42
C ASN A 51 -22.70 -16.16 13.06
N LYS A 52 -23.06 -17.43 12.79
CA LYS A 52 -22.84 -18.03 11.48
C LYS A 52 -23.93 -17.51 10.53
N LEU A 53 -23.52 -16.68 9.58
CA LEU A 53 -24.38 -16.22 8.49
C LEU A 53 -24.77 -17.42 7.63
N THR A 54 -26.01 -17.42 7.15
CA THR A 54 -26.45 -18.34 6.12
C THR A 54 -25.89 -17.92 4.75
N ASP A 55 -25.79 -18.86 3.82
CA ASP A 55 -25.34 -18.56 2.45
C ASP A 55 -26.21 -17.48 1.79
N ALA A 56 -27.51 -17.44 2.12
CA ALA A 56 -28.43 -16.41 1.64
C ALA A 56 -28.12 -15.02 2.21
N GLU A 57 -27.81 -14.91 3.50
CA GLU A 57 -27.41 -13.65 4.14
C GLU A 57 -26.03 -13.19 3.66
N LEU A 58 -25.10 -14.12 3.41
CA LEU A 58 -23.81 -13.82 2.80
C LEU A 58 -23.96 -13.24 1.39
N GLU A 59 -24.86 -13.81 0.58
CA GLU A 59 -25.11 -13.34 -0.79
C GLU A 59 -25.75 -11.94 -0.81
N GLU A 60 -26.58 -11.61 0.18
CA GLU A 60 -27.20 -10.29 0.33
C GLU A 60 -26.18 -9.20 0.77
N ILE A 61 -25.14 -9.59 1.50
CA ILE A 61 -24.04 -8.69 1.94
C ILE A 61 -22.98 -8.49 0.83
N LYS A 62 -22.85 -9.42 -0.12
CA LYS A 62 -21.94 -9.30 -1.26
C LYS A 62 -22.44 -8.25 -2.26
N SER A 63 -22.18 -6.97 -1.98
CA SER A 63 -22.26 -5.91 -2.98
C SER A 63 -21.07 -6.01 -3.94
N ILE A 64 -21.08 -6.99 -4.85
CA ILE A 64 -20.03 -7.13 -5.87
C ILE A 64 -20.48 -6.33 -7.09
N GLU A 65 -19.77 -5.24 -7.36
CA GLU A 65 -19.87 -4.54 -8.63
C GLU A 65 -19.02 -5.29 -9.66
N MET A 66 -19.69 -5.91 -10.64
CA MET A 66 -19.02 -6.55 -11.78
C MET A 66 -18.61 -5.48 -12.79
N LEU A 67 -17.34 -5.09 -12.77
CA LEU A 67 -16.75 -4.20 -13.76
C LEU A 67 -16.59 -4.93 -15.10
N LYS A 68 -16.78 -4.22 -16.21
CA LYS A 68 -16.62 -4.80 -17.55
C LYS A 68 -15.14 -4.98 -17.85
N LEU A 69 -14.80 -6.13 -18.42
CA LEU A 69 -13.43 -6.43 -18.80
C LEU A 69 -12.96 -5.52 -19.95
N GLU A 70 -13.88 -5.10 -20.81
CA GLU A 70 -13.63 -4.17 -21.92
C GLU A 70 -13.07 -2.83 -21.45
N ASP A 71 -13.54 -2.33 -20.30
CA ASP A 71 -13.07 -1.07 -19.73
C ASP A 71 -11.61 -1.18 -19.25
N ALA A 72 -11.16 -2.37 -18.86
CA ALA A 72 -9.78 -2.63 -18.45
C ALA A 72 -8.84 -2.82 -19.66
N LEU A 73 -9.36 -3.24 -20.82
CA LEU A 73 -8.53 -3.47 -22.01
C LEU A 73 -7.86 -2.19 -22.53
N GLU A 74 -8.49 -1.03 -22.39
CA GLU A 74 -7.90 0.26 -22.78
C GLU A 74 -6.62 0.59 -22.00
N TYR A 75 -6.59 0.20 -20.72
CA TYR A 75 -5.42 0.43 -19.86
C TYR A 75 -4.38 -0.70 -19.97
N LEU A 76 -4.83 -1.93 -20.20
CA LEU A 76 -3.97 -3.12 -20.24
C LEU A 76 -3.37 -3.38 -21.62
N SER A 77 -3.90 -2.80 -22.70
CA SER A 77 -3.42 -3.08 -24.07
C SER A 77 -1.93 -2.79 -24.21
N TYR A 78 -1.46 -1.68 -23.63
CA TYR A 78 -0.05 -1.30 -23.65
C TYR A 78 0.85 -2.35 -22.99
N GLU A 79 0.48 -2.82 -21.80
CA GLU A 79 1.23 -3.83 -21.04
C GLU A 79 1.18 -5.23 -21.70
N LEU A 80 0.10 -5.53 -22.43
CA LEU A 80 -0.05 -6.77 -23.18
C LEU A 80 0.69 -6.73 -24.53
N GLU A 81 0.83 -5.56 -25.13
CA GLU A 81 1.57 -5.35 -26.37
C GLU A 81 3.08 -5.50 -26.17
N ASP A 82 3.62 -5.19 -25.00
CA ASP A 82 5.03 -5.45 -24.66
C ASP A 82 5.31 -6.90 -24.19
N TYR A 83 4.30 -7.77 -24.17
CA TYR A 83 4.45 -9.16 -23.73
C TYR A 83 5.08 -10.03 -24.84
N GLU A 84 6.39 -10.28 -24.75
CA GLU A 84 7.21 -11.03 -25.72
C GLU A 84 6.58 -12.36 -26.21
N ARG A 85 5.76 -13.02 -25.39
CA ARG A 85 5.13 -14.31 -25.69
C ARG A 85 4.14 -14.27 -26.87
N PHE A 86 3.62 -13.10 -27.25
CA PHE A 86 2.64 -12.94 -28.33
C PHE A 86 3.14 -12.13 -29.54
N ASN A 87 4.30 -11.49 -29.46
CA ASN A 87 4.90 -10.70 -30.54
C ASN A 87 5.72 -11.56 -31.50
N TYR A 88 5.05 -12.35 -32.34
CA TYR A 88 5.69 -13.07 -33.47
C TYR A 88 5.41 -12.44 -34.84
N GLU A 89 4.86 -11.24 -34.90
CA GLU A 89 4.87 -10.45 -36.13
C GLU A 89 6.03 -9.46 -36.07
N ASN A 90 7.02 -9.66 -36.94
CA ASN A 90 8.06 -8.68 -37.27
C ASN A 90 7.41 -7.40 -37.84
N LYS A 91 6.74 -6.62 -37.00
CA LYS A 91 6.17 -5.33 -37.36
C LYS A 91 7.33 -4.34 -37.45
N LEU A 92 7.67 -3.98 -38.68
CA LEU A 92 8.63 -2.92 -38.93
C LEU A 92 7.95 -1.57 -38.72
N TRP A 93 8.21 -0.94 -37.58
CA TRP A 93 7.75 0.43 -37.32
C TRP A 93 8.63 1.40 -38.11
N LYS A 94 8.04 2.13 -39.07
CA LYS A 94 8.69 3.25 -39.74
C LYS A 94 8.22 4.54 -39.11
N ILE A 95 9.09 5.18 -38.32
CA ILE A 95 8.83 6.50 -37.74
C ILE A 95 9.38 7.55 -38.70
N HIS A 96 8.53 8.49 -39.13
CA HIS A 96 8.93 9.66 -39.91
C HIS A 96 8.70 10.90 -39.07
N ILE A 97 9.77 11.62 -38.75
CA ILE A 97 9.71 12.85 -37.96
C ILE A 97 9.88 14.02 -38.93
N ASP A 98 8.86 14.87 -39.03
CA ASP A 98 8.90 16.11 -39.79
C ASP A 98 9.30 17.26 -38.85
N MET A 99 10.45 17.88 -39.10
CA MET A 99 11.00 18.96 -38.27
C MET A 99 10.57 20.35 -38.77
N ASP A 100 9.92 20.45 -39.94
CA ASP A 100 9.47 21.72 -40.52
C ASP A 100 8.10 22.16 -39.98
N THR A 101 7.39 21.25 -39.30
CA THR A 101 6.05 21.50 -38.76
C THR A 101 6.06 21.53 -37.23
N THR A 102 5.53 22.59 -36.63
CA THR A 102 5.29 22.67 -35.18
C THR A 102 3.84 22.30 -34.91
N LEU A 103 3.64 21.23 -34.13
CA LEU A 103 2.29 20.76 -33.77
C LEU A 103 1.76 21.49 -32.54
N LYS A 104 2.40 21.27 -31.39
CA LYS A 104 2.01 21.78 -30.08
C LYS A 104 3.25 21.91 -29.21
N ASP A 105 3.17 22.73 -28.17
CA ASP A 105 4.18 22.74 -27.12
C ASP A 105 4.14 21.41 -26.37
N PHE A 106 5.33 20.86 -26.08
CA PHE A 106 5.48 19.68 -25.27
C PHE A 106 5.18 20.03 -23.81
N ASP A 107 4.19 19.37 -23.23
CA ASP A 107 3.85 19.56 -21.82
C ASP A 107 4.99 19.01 -20.94
N LYS A 108 5.56 19.89 -20.13
CA LYS A 108 6.64 19.59 -19.18
C LYS A 108 6.14 19.47 -17.74
N SER A 109 4.84 19.26 -17.54
CA SER A 109 4.25 19.02 -16.22
C SER A 109 4.95 17.90 -15.43
N TYR A 110 5.58 16.94 -16.11
CA TYR A 110 6.35 15.87 -15.46
C TYR A 110 7.58 16.37 -14.66
N SER A 111 8.11 17.56 -14.96
CA SER A 111 9.26 18.16 -14.26
C SER A 111 8.82 19.20 -13.21
N GLU A 112 7.56 19.22 -12.79
CA GLU A 112 7.10 20.16 -11.78
C GLU A 112 7.52 19.77 -10.36
N VAL A 113 7.32 18.50 -9.97
CA VAL A 113 7.53 18.03 -8.59
C VAL A 113 8.29 16.71 -8.56
N ILE A 114 9.32 16.64 -7.71
CA ILE A 114 10.00 15.40 -7.35
C ILE A 114 9.61 14.98 -5.93
N ASN A 115 9.37 13.67 -5.71
CA ASN A 115 9.12 13.11 -4.39
C ASN A 115 10.43 12.52 -3.85
N LEU A 116 10.86 12.98 -2.67
CA LEU A 116 12.14 12.61 -2.05
C LEU A 116 11.99 11.79 -0.76
N ASP A 117 10.76 11.36 -0.47
CA ASP A 117 10.42 10.55 0.72
C ASP A 117 10.92 11.20 2.02
N ASP A 118 11.64 10.48 2.89
CA ASP A 118 12.05 10.97 4.20
C ASP A 118 13.17 12.03 4.11
N ALA A 119 12.93 13.19 4.71
CA ALA A 119 13.91 14.27 4.79
C ALA A 119 15.25 13.90 5.46
N PHE A 120 15.26 12.86 6.31
CA PHE A 120 16.49 12.39 6.93
C PHE A 120 17.51 11.90 5.89
N ASP A 121 17.04 11.34 4.78
CA ASP A 121 17.89 10.79 3.73
C ASP A 121 18.71 11.87 3.02
N LEU A 122 18.22 13.12 3.00
CA LEU A 122 18.95 14.28 2.48
C LEU A 122 20.06 14.79 3.41
N LEU A 123 20.29 14.13 4.55
CA LEU A 123 21.48 14.35 5.37
C LEU A 123 22.66 13.48 4.92
N LEU A 124 22.41 12.45 4.12
CA LEU A 124 23.43 11.58 3.55
C LEU A 124 24.01 12.22 2.29
N GLU A 125 25.33 12.34 2.21
CA GLU A 125 25.99 13.05 1.11
C GLU A 125 25.76 12.36 -0.24
N ASP A 126 25.85 11.03 -0.29
CA ASP A 126 25.59 10.25 -1.51
C ASP A 126 24.19 10.53 -2.11
N ASN A 127 23.18 10.74 -1.26
CA ASN A 127 21.82 11.07 -1.72
C ASN A 127 21.71 12.49 -2.24
N LYS A 128 22.49 13.42 -1.69
CA LYS A 128 22.55 14.79 -2.19
C LYS A 128 23.22 14.84 -3.56
N ASP A 129 24.32 14.12 -3.74
CA ASP A 129 25.03 14.02 -5.02
C ASP A 129 24.09 13.50 -6.13
N ILE A 130 23.31 12.46 -5.81
CA ILE A 130 22.29 11.92 -6.73
C ILE A 130 21.23 12.97 -7.05
N LEU A 131 20.72 13.69 -6.05
CA LEU A 131 19.68 14.70 -6.27
C LEU A 131 20.21 15.90 -7.08
N GLU A 132 21.47 16.28 -6.88
CA GLU A 132 22.13 17.35 -7.64
C GLU A 132 22.22 16.98 -9.12
N GLU A 133 22.66 15.76 -9.45
CA GLU A 133 22.70 15.26 -10.83
C GLU A 133 21.30 15.23 -11.47
N ILE A 134 20.30 14.72 -10.75
CA ILE A 134 18.90 14.73 -11.20
C ILE A 134 18.42 16.15 -11.51
N GLN A 135 18.78 17.11 -10.65
CA GLN A 135 18.34 18.50 -10.79
C GLN A 135 19.05 19.24 -11.93
N GLU A 136 20.31 18.90 -12.21
CA GLU A 136 21.07 19.39 -13.36
C GLU A 136 20.48 18.91 -14.70
N GLU A 137 19.93 17.69 -14.76
CA GLU A 137 19.38 17.14 -16.00
C GLU A 137 17.90 17.45 -16.23
N LEU A 138 17.08 17.36 -15.18
CA LEU A 138 15.62 17.40 -15.30
C LEU A 138 15.00 18.73 -14.87
N HIS A 139 15.70 19.53 -14.06
CA HIS A 139 15.29 20.87 -13.62
C HIS A 139 13.89 20.92 -12.97
N PHE A 140 13.72 20.16 -11.89
CA PHE A 140 12.47 20.20 -11.12
C PHE A 140 12.24 21.55 -10.45
N SER A 141 10.96 21.91 -10.27
CA SER A 141 10.59 23.18 -9.63
C SER A 141 10.34 23.05 -8.12
N TYR A 142 9.82 21.90 -7.68
CA TYR A 142 9.43 21.66 -6.28
C TYR A 142 9.86 20.28 -5.80
N ALA A 143 10.16 20.18 -4.51
CA ALA A 143 10.42 18.92 -3.84
C ALA A 143 9.33 18.62 -2.79
N ARG A 144 8.83 17.38 -2.78
CA ARG A 144 7.97 16.88 -1.71
C ARG A 144 8.79 16.00 -0.77
N LEU A 145 8.79 16.39 0.50
CA LEU A 145 9.49 15.71 1.59
C LEU A 145 8.53 15.31 2.69
N GLU A 146 8.79 14.15 3.28
CA GLU A 146 8.10 13.62 4.45
C GLU A 146 8.98 13.81 5.69
N ASN A 147 8.37 13.78 6.87
CA ASN A 147 9.08 13.72 8.16
C ASN A 147 10.06 14.87 8.50
N MET A 148 10.00 16.01 7.81
CA MET A 148 10.83 17.21 8.07
C MET A 148 10.89 17.67 9.55
N PHE A 149 9.82 17.41 10.32
CA PHE A 149 9.66 17.86 11.72
C PHE A 149 9.50 16.69 12.70
N ASN A 150 10.11 15.54 12.41
CA ASN A 150 10.08 14.37 13.28
C ASN A 150 11.23 14.37 14.32
N SER A 151 11.21 13.35 15.19
CA SER A 151 12.25 13.13 16.20
C SER A 151 13.63 12.87 15.60
N ASP A 152 13.73 12.21 14.45
CA ASP A 152 14.99 11.86 13.80
C ASP A 152 15.68 13.11 13.23
N MET A 153 14.89 14.11 12.86
CA MET A 153 15.31 15.46 12.48
C MET A 153 15.63 16.35 13.70
N GLY A 154 15.49 15.85 14.92
CA GLY A 154 15.77 16.60 16.16
C GLY A 154 14.63 17.51 16.63
N VAL A 155 13.43 17.34 16.05
CA VAL A 155 12.24 18.12 16.39
C VAL A 155 11.28 17.25 17.20
N PHE A 156 11.18 17.55 18.50
CA PHE A 156 10.34 16.79 19.43
C PHE A 156 9.13 17.61 19.84
N PRO A 157 7.89 17.26 19.43
CA PRO A 157 6.70 18.08 19.64
C PRO A 157 6.38 18.46 21.10
N LYS A 158 6.97 17.77 22.08
CA LYS A 158 6.74 17.97 23.53
C LYS A 158 7.98 18.44 24.30
N ALA A 159 9.04 18.82 23.61
CA ALA A 159 10.26 19.32 24.24
C ALA A 159 10.23 20.86 24.34
N ASP A 160 10.85 21.40 25.39
CA ASP A 160 11.03 22.86 25.54
C ASP A 160 12.04 23.44 24.55
N PHE A 161 12.84 22.58 23.90
CA PHE A 161 13.86 22.94 22.92
C PHE A 161 13.72 22.10 21.66
N TYR A 162 13.72 22.77 20.51
CA TYR A 162 13.69 22.16 19.19
C TYR A 162 15.05 22.34 18.50
N ASN A 163 15.69 21.24 18.09
CA ASN A 163 16.93 21.31 17.34
C ASN A 163 16.62 21.41 15.84
N TRP A 164 16.81 22.60 15.28
CA TRP A 164 16.52 22.89 13.87
C TRP A 164 17.69 22.62 12.92
N ASN A 165 18.85 22.20 13.41
CA ASN A 165 20.07 22.14 12.60
C ASN A 165 19.92 21.22 11.38
N LYS A 166 19.30 20.04 11.56
CA LYS A 166 19.09 19.07 10.47
C LYS A 166 18.06 19.58 9.46
N ALA A 167 16.90 20.03 9.92
CA ALA A 167 15.86 20.58 9.05
C ALA A 167 16.39 21.80 8.27
N LYS A 168 17.15 22.67 8.93
CA LYS A 168 17.81 23.80 8.29
C LYS A 168 18.81 23.34 7.22
N SER A 169 19.66 22.36 7.53
CA SER A 169 20.62 21.80 6.57
C SER A 169 19.94 21.28 5.31
N VAL A 170 18.81 20.59 5.45
CA VAL A 170 18.05 20.07 4.30
C VAL A 170 17.47 21.22 3.48
N ILE A 171 16.86 22.22 4.13
CA ILE A 171 16.29 23.39 3.42
C ILE A 171 17.39 24.20 2.70
N GLU A 172 18.54 24.42 3.33
CA GLU A 172 19.68 25.11 2.71
C GLU A 172 20.21 24.34 1.50
N PHE A 173 20.23 23.00 1.55
CA PHE A 173 20.60 22.18 0.42
C PHE A 173 19.59 22.27 -0.73
N LEU A 174 18.28 22.18 -0.47
CA LEU A 174 17.26 22.32 -1.52
C LEU A 174 17.31 23.70 -2.19
N ASP A 175 17.46 24.77 -1.38
CA ASP A 175 17.60 26.14 -1.90
C ASP A 175 18.85 26.29 -2.76
N TYR A 176 19.97 25.66 -2.35
CA TYR A 176 21.22 25.65 -3.10
C TYR A 176 21.07 25.06 -4.51
N ILE A 177 20.35 23.94 -4.64
CA ILE A 177 20.07 23.29 -5.95
C ILE A 177 18.84 23.89 -6.66
N GLY A 178 18.25 24.94 -6.12
CA GLY A 178 17.12 25.65 -6.73
C GLY A 178 15.77 24.93 -6.64
N LEU A 179 15.62 23.98 -5.71
CA LEU A 179 14.35 23.32 -5.40
C LEU A 179 13.59 24.05 -4.29
N LYS A 180 12.29 24.18 -4.47
CA LYS A 180 11.36 24.83 -3.52
C LYS A 180 10.52 23.83 -2.74
#